data_AF-A0A4S2KZU1-F1
#
_entry.id   AF-A0A4S2KZU1-F1
#
_cell.length_a   1.000
_cell.length_b   1.000
_cell.length_c   1.000
_cell.angle_alpha   90.00
_cell.angle_beta   90.00
_cell.angle_gamma   90.00
#
_symmetry.space_group_name_H-M   'P 1'
#
loop_
_entity.id
_entity.type
_entity.pdbx_description
1 polymer ?
#
loop_
_entity_poly.entity_id
_entity_poly.type
_entity_poly.pdbx_seq_one_letter_code
_entity_poly.pdbx_strand_id
1 'polypeptide(L)'
;TGESGKSTFVKQMRIIHGSGYTDDDKRAFIGLIYQNIFIAMHTMLDAIEKLGIAYSNPDNQANVDLIREVDAESVTQLEPDKVAAIHQLWADPGMKECYERRREFQLTDSSK
;
A
#
# COMPACT_ATOMS: atom_id res chain seq x y z
N THR A 1 13.88 7.75 -11.68
CA THR A 1 12.77 8.48 -12.35
C THR A 1 11.63 7.53 -12.70
N GLY A 2 10.95 6.98 -11.67
CA GLY A 2 9.92 5.94 -11.81
C GLY A 2 8.47 6.45 -11.77
N GLU A 3 8.22 7.61 -11.17
CA GLU A 3 6.85 8.03 -10.80
C GLU A 3 6.32 9.23 -11.59
N SER A 4 6.92 9.55 -12.74
CA SER A 4 6.52 10.72 -13.55
C SER A 4 5.19 10.52 -14.33
N GLY A 5 4.35 9.55 -13.95
CA GLY A 5 3.05 9.30 -14.58
C GLY A 5 3.06 8.68 -15.98
N LYS A 6 4.21 8.23 -16.51
CA LYS A 6 4.31 7.64 -17.87
C LYS A 6 3.37 6.46 -18.08
N SER A 7 3.36 5.52 -17.13
CA SER A 7 2.44 4.38 -17.18
C SER A 7 0.99 4.84 -17.13
N THR A 8 0.66 5.83 -16.30
CA THR A 8 -0.68 6.42 -16.22
C THR A 8 -1.11 7.04 -17.55
N PHE A 9 -0.22 7.78 -18.21
CA PHE A 9 -0.48 8.36 -19.53
C PHE A 9 -0.79 7.27 -20.58
N VAL A 10 0.01 6.20 -20.63
CA VAL A 10 -0.22 5.07 -21.54
C VAL A 10 -1.56 4.38 -21.24
N LYS A 11 -1.89 4.18 -19.96
CA LYS A 11 -3.20 3.62 -19.55
C LYS A 11 -4.35 4.51 -20.04
N GLN A 12 -4.24 5.84 -19.94
CA GLN A 12 -5.26 6.78 -20.44
C GLN A 12 -5.39 6.72 -21.97
N MET A 13 -4.28 6.65 -22.71
CA MET A 13 -4.32 6.48 -24.16
C MET A 13 -5.06 5.21 -24.59
N ARG A 14 -4.88 4.09 -23.87
CA ARG A 14 -5.62 2.85 -24.13
C ARG A 14 -7.12 2.97 -23.83
N ILE A 15 -7.51 3.79 -22.85
CA ILE A 15 -8.92 4.06 -22.55
C ILE A 15 -9.57 4.92 -23.63
N ILE A 16 -8.91 6.01 -24.04
CA ILE A 16 -9.51 7.02 -24.94
C ILE A 16 -9.43 6.59 -26.41
N HIS A 17 -8.34 5.92 -26.81
CA HIS A 17 -8.04 5.60 -28.21
C HIS A 17 -7.86 4.09 -28.48
N GLY A 18 -7.90 3.26 -27.46
CA GLY A 18 -7.75 1.81 -27.57
C GLY A 18 -9.05 1.05 -27.28
N SER A 19 -8.91 -0.24 -26.98
CA SER A 19 -10.02 -1.13 -26.60
C SER A 19 -10.42 -1.02 -25.13
N GLY A 20 -9.85 -0.09 -24.37
CA GLY A 20 -10.05 -0.01 -22.92
C GLY A 20 -9.51 -1.24 -22.17
N TYR A 21 -10.17 -1.58 -21.07
CA TYR A 21 -9.82 -2.73 -20.21
C TYR A 21 -11.01 -3.68 -20.09
N THR A 22 -10.78 -4.92 -20.51
CA THR A 22 -11.72 -6.02 -20.34
C THR A 22 -11.81 -6.42 -18.87
N ASP A 23 -12.81 -7.24 -18.52
CA ASP A 23 -12.92 -7.73 -17.14
C ASP A 23 -11.76 -8.66 -16.76
N ASP A 24 -11.18 -9.38 -17.73
CA ASP A 24 -9.98 -10.19 -17.49
C ASP A 24 -8.74 -9.33 -17.30
N ASP A 25 -8.60 -8.21 -18.04
CA ASP A 25 -7.54 -7.22 -17.75
C ASP A 25 -7.70 -6.68 -16.32
N LYS A 26 -8.93 -6.32 -15.89
CA LYS A 26 -9.21 -5.83 -14.54
C LYS A 26 -8.86 -6.87 -13.48
N ARG A 27 -9.22 -8.15 -13.70
CA ARG A 27 -8.87 -9.25 -12.79
C ARG A 27 -7.36 -9.41 -12.64
N ALA A 28 -6.59 -9.24 -13.72
CA ALA A 28 -5.13 -9.28 -13.65
C ALA A 28 -4.54 -8.13 -12.81
N PHE A 29 -5.22 -6.98 -12.71
CA PHE A 29 -4.78 -5.89 -11.83
C PHE A 29 -5.05 -6.13 -10.34
N ILE A 30 -5.93 -7.06 -9.96
CA ILE A 30 -6.26 -7.32 -8.55
C ILE A 30 -5.02 -7.70 -7.74
N GLY A 31 -4.20 -8.64 -8.25
CA GLY A 31 -2.96 -9.03 -7.59
C GLY A 31 -1.99 -7.86 -7.42
N LEU A 32 -1.83 -7.04 -8.47
CA LEU A 32 -0.99 -5.83 -8.42
C LEU A 32 -1.48 -4.81 -7.38
N ILE A 33 -2.80 -4.70 -7.19
CA ILE A 33 -3.37 -3.82 -6.16
C ILE A 33 -2.99 -4.34 -4.77
N TYR A 34 -3.10 -5.65 -4.52
CA TYR A 34 -2.70 -6.23 -3.24
C TYR A 34 -1.21 -6.04 -2.96
N GLN A 35 -0.34 -6.30 -3.95
CA GLN A 35 1.09 -6.05 -3.83
C GLN A 35 1.38 -4.59 -3.45
N ASN A 36 0.74 -3.63 -4.14
CA ASN A 36 0.92 -2.21 -3.83
C ASN A 36 0.49 -1.85 -2.40
N ILE A 37 -0.61 -2.43 -1.90
CA ILE A 37 -1.07 -2.22 -0.53
C ILE A 37 -0.01 -2.71 0.47
N PHE A 38 0.47 -3.94 0.32
CA PHE A 38 1.46 -4.50 1.24
C PHE A 38 2.81 -3.78 1.15
N ILE A 39 3.29 -3.42 -0.05
CA ILE A 39 4.51 -2.62 -0.23
C ILE A 39 4.39 -1.27 0.49
N ALA A 40 3.24 -0.59 0.35
CA ALA A 40 3.00 0.68 1.02
C ALA A 40 2.97 0.53 2.55
N MET A 41 2.28 -0.50 3.05
CA MET A 41 2.24 -0.80 4.49
C MET A 41 3.62 -1.09 5.04
N HIS A 42 4.41 -1.97 4.43
CA HIS A 42 5.77 -2.30 4.88
C HIS A 42 6.67 -1.07 4.89
N THR A 43 6.60 -0.26 3.85
CA THR A 43 7.34 1.01 3.76
C THR A 43 7.00 1.95 4.92
N MET A 44 5.72 2.04 5.26
CA MET A 44 5.23 2.87 6.36
C MET A 44 5.62 2.33 7.74
N LEU A 45 5.56 1.02 7.94
CA LEU A 45 6.01 0.37 9.17
C LEU A 45 7.51 0.59 9.41
N ASP A 46 8.32 0.42 8.36
CA ASP A 46 9.76 0.71 8.42
C ASP A 46 10.04 2.19 8.68
N ALA A 47 9.20 3.09 8.14
CA ALA A 47 9.33 4.53 8.38
C ALA A 47 8.98 4.90 9.83
N ILE A 48 7.93 4.32 10.43
CA ILE A 48 7.63 4.52 11.85
C ILE A 48 8.85 4.21 12.72
N GLU A 49 9.47 3.05 12.51
CA GLU A 49 10.63 2.62 13.28
C GLU A 49 11.82 3.55 13.09
N LYS A 50 12.11 3.94 11.83
CA LYS A 50 13.21 4.86 11.50
C LYS A 50 13.01 6.26 12.06
N LEU A 51 11.77 6.73 12.10
CA LEU A 51 11.40 8.05 12.60
C LEU A 51 11.18 8.08 14.12
N GLY A 52 11.20 6.91 14.78
CA GLY A 52 11.00 6.77 16.22
C GLY A 52 9.58 7.14 16.68
N ILE A 53 8.59 6.94 15.82
CA ILE A 53 7.19 7.26 16.12
C ILE A 53 6.60 6.10 16.93
N ALA A 54 5.91 6.41 18.04
CA ALA A 54 5.23 5.40 18.83
C ALA A 54 3.81 5.16 18.28
N TYR A 55 3.38 3.89 18.24
CA TYR A 55 1.97 3.57 18.04
C TYR A 55 1.16 4.07 19.22
N SER A 56 -0.03 4.61 18.95
CA SER A 56 -0.91 5.07 20.03
C SER A 56 -1.68 3.90 20.66
N ASN A 57 -1.96 2.85 19.89
CA ASN A 57 -2.57 1.63 20.39
C ASN A 57 -1.52 0.52 20.57
N PRO A 58 -1.28 0.02 21.80
CA PRO A 58 -0.37 -1.10 22.05
C PRO A 58 -0.77 -2.39 21.32
N ASP A 59 -2.06 -2.61 21.09
CA ASP A 59 -2.58 -3.81 20.40
C ASP A 59 -2.16 -3.84 18.92
N ASN A 60 -1.71 -2.71 18.36
CA ASN A 60 -1.25 -2.65 16.99
C ASN A 60 0.06 -3.42 16.78
N GLN A 61 0.84 -3.75 17.82
CA GLN A 61 2.05 -4.54 17.62
C GLN A 61 1.75 -5.91 17.00
N ALA A 62 0.67 -6.58 17.42
CA ALA A 62 0.26 -7.83 16.81
C ALA A 62 -0.17 -7.66 15.34
N ASN A 63 -0.80 -6.53 15.01
CA ASN A 63 -1.15 -6.19 13.63
C ASN A 63 0.11 -5.91 12.77
N VAL A 64 1.12 -5.24 13.34
CA VAL A 64 2.42 -5.01 12.67
C VAL A 64 3.07 -6.33 12.30
N ASP A 65 3.14 -7.26 13.25
CA ASP A 65 3.76 -8.57 13.04
C ASP A 65 3.02 -9.36 11.96
N LEU A 66 1.68 -9.39 12.02
CA LEU A 66 0.83 -10.05 11.02
C LEU A 66 1.04 -9.50 9.61
N ILE A 67 1.19 -8.18 9.47
CA ILE A 67 1.44 -7.57 8.15
C ILE A 67 2.86 -7.87 7.69
N ARG A 68 3.88 -7.78 8.56
CA ARG A 68 5.28 -8.06 8.21
C ARG A 68 5.52 -9.50 7.75
N GLU A 69 4.72 -10.47 8.21
CA GLU A 69 4.80 -11.86 7.76
C GLU A 69 4.40 -12.06 6.28
N VAL A 70 3.67 -11.11 5.69
CA VAL A 70 3.25 -11.20 4.29
C VAL A 70 4.38 -10.79 3.36
N ASP A 71 4.75 -11.71 2.46
CA ASP A 71 5.60 -11.38 1.32
C ASP A 71 4.80 -10.56 0.29
N ALA A 72 5.13 -9.27 0.22
CA ALA A 72 4.44 -8.31 -0.62
C ALA A 72 4.64 -8.55 -2.13
N GLU A 73 5.65 -9.31 -2.55
CA GLU A 73 5.89 -9.61 -3.98
C GLU A 73 5.08 -10.82 -4.47
N SER A 74 4.82 -11.78 -3.59
CA SER A 74 4.09 -13.02 -3.92
C SER A 74 2.62 -13.03 -3.49
N VAL A 75 2.14 -11.96 -2.83
CA VAL A 75 0.74 -11.86 -2.39
C VAL A 75 -0.24 -11.92 -3.56
N THR A 76 -1.22 -12.81 -3.44
CA THR A 76 -2.27 -13.03 -4.45
C THR A 76 -3.68 -12.84 -3.89
N GLN A 77 -3.82 -12.78 -2.57
CA GLN A 77 -5.09 -12.65 -1.87
C GLN A 77 -4.93 -11.66 -0.71
N LEU A 78 -6.07 -11.09 -0.31
CA LEU A 78 -6.16 -10.20 0.84
C LEU A 78 -7.17 -10.78 1.82
N GLU A 79 -6.68 -11.50 2.81
CA GLU A 79 -7.48 -12.24 3.78
C GLU A 79 -8.13 -11.30 4.82
N PRO A 80 -9.31 -11.67 5.37
CA PRO A 80 -10.09 -10.76 6.21
C PRO A 80 -9.38 -10.25 7.48
N ASP A 81 -8.51 -11.06 8.06
CA ASP A 81 -7.66 -10.72 9.21
C ASP A 81 -6.64 -9.62 8.86
N LYS A 82 -5.96 -9.75 7.72
CA LYS A 82 -5.03 -8.74 7.19
C LYS A 82 -5.75 -7.45 6.82
N VAL A 83 -6.96 -7.53 6.27
CA VAL A 83 -7.80 -6.34 6.02
C VAL A 83 -8.09 -5.60 7.33
N ALA A 84 -8.50 -6.33 8.37
CA ALA A 84 -8.78 -5.73 9.67
C ALA A 84 -7.53 -5.10 10.28
N ALA A 85 -6.38 -5.78 10.20
CA ALA A 85 -5.10 -5.26 10.67
C ALA A 85 -4.67 -3.98 9.93
N ILE A 86 -4.75 -3.95 8.59
CA ILE A 86 -4.46 -2.76 7.79
C ILE A 86 -5.38 -1.60 8.19
N HIS A 87 -6.67 -1.86 8.35
CA HIS A 87 -7.64 -0.84 8.79
C HIS A 87 -7.31 -0.27 10.17
N GLN A 88 -6.94 -1.10 11.14
CA GLN A 88 -6.57 -0.67 12.48
C GLN A 88 -5.26 0.13 12.49
N LEU A 89 -4.25 -0.33 11.75
CA LEU A 89 -2.97 0.36 11.60
C LEU A 89 -3.15 1.72 10.92
N TRP A 90 -3.92 1.79 9.82
CA TRP A 90 -4.18 3.04 9.11
C TRP A 90 -4.97 4.06 9.94
N ALA A 91 -5.78 3.58 10.89
CA ALA A 91 -6.51 4.44 11.80
C ALA A 91 -5.63 5.02 12.93
N ASP A 92 -4.48 4.40 13.22
CA ASP A 92 -3.58 4.79 14.32
C ASP A 92 -3.03 6.21 14.12
N PRO A 93 -3.09 7.08 15.16
CA PRO A 93 -2.51 8.42 15.10
C PRO A 93 -1.02 8.46 14.76
N GLY A 94 -0.20 7.54 15.27
CA GLY A 94 1.21 7.44 14.93
C GLY A 94 1.42 7.08 13.46
N MET A 95 0.52 6.25 12.91
CA MET A 95 0.55 5.93 11.49
C MET A 95 0.18 7.13 10.60
N LYS A 96 -0.81 7.91 11.01
CA LYS A 96 -1.18 9.17 10.34
C LYS A 96 -0.07 10.21 10.41
N GLU A 97 0.59 10.34 11.55
CA GLU A 97 1.76 11.22 11.70
C GLU A 97 2.87 10.84 10.73
N CYS A 98 3.21 9.55 10.67
CA CYS A 98 4.21 9.04 9.73
C CYS A 98 3.82 9.32 8.26
N TYR A 99 2.55 9.19 7.90
CA TYR A 99 2.06 9.50 6.55
C TYR A 99 2.17 10.99 6.21
N GLU A 100 1.94 11.90 7.15
CA GLU A 100 2.18 13.34 6.93
C GLU A 100 3.65 13.65 6.66
N ARG A 101 4.56 12.84 7.23
CA ARG A 101 6.00 12.88 7.01
C ARG A 101 6.49 12.05 5.82
N ARG A 102 5.58 11.57 4.95
CA ARG A 102 5.93 10.74 3.76
C ARG A 102 6.94 11.35 2.79
N ARG A 103 7.25 12.65 2.89
CA ARG A 103 8.33 13.28 2.11
C ARG A 103 9.73 12.86 2.57
N GLU A 104 9.86 12.28 3.76
CA GLU A 104 11.13 11.81 4.34
C GLU A 104 11.51 10.39 3.89
N PHE A 105 10.60 9.67 3.22
CA PHE A 105 10.82 8.32 2.69
C PHE A 105 10.12 8.15 1.34
N GLN A 106 10.36 7.03 0.66
CA GLN A 106 9.76 6.75 -0.65
C GLN A 106 8.48 5.94 -0.48
N LEU A 107 7.35 6.63 -0.36
CA LEU A 107 6.01 6.01 -0.37
C LEU A 107 5.38 6.22 -1.74
N THR A 108 4.79 5.16 -2.31
CA THR A 108 4.12 5.26 -3.61
C THR A 108 2.96 6.26 -3.56
N ASP A 109 2.86 7.12 -4.56
CA ASP A 109 1.88 8.24 -4.61
C ASP A 109 0.41 7.79 -4.53
N SER A 110 0.10 6.53 -4.84
CA SER A 110 -1.26 5.97 -4.80
C SER A 110 -1.70 5.48 -3.42
N SER A 111 -0.88 5.67 -2.37
CA SER A 111 -1.07 5.06 -1.04
C SER A 111 -2.03 5.82 -0.10
N LYS A 112 -3.00 6.58 -0.61
CA LYS A 112 -3.99 7.30 0.21
C LYS A 112 -5.39 6.72 0.07
#